data_AF-A0A803LJB4-F1
#
_entry.id   AF-A0A803LJB4-F1
#
_cell.length_a   1.000
_cell.length_b   1.000
_cell.length_c   1.000
_cell.angle_alpha   90.00
_cell.angle_beta   90.00
_cell.angle_gamma   90.00
#
_symmetry.space_group_name_H-M   'P 1'
#
loop_
_entity.id
_entity.type
_entity.pdbx_description
1 polymer ?
#
loop_
_entity_poly.entity_id
_entity_poly.type
_entity_poly.pdbx_seq_one_letter_code
_entity_poly.pdbx_strand_id
1 'polypeptide(L)'
;MPAYSKERKLVAIAVILIVDVVTWVREKKIEVPTLEAWVEEIADPMMEGNYNVVQMQTLTLVALQCVKDDKDARPTMSQVVEILQGDHDIP
;
A
#
# COMPACT_ATOMS: atom_id res chain seq x y z
N MET A 1 -29.55 17.98 -26.64
CA MET A 1 -29.39 17.97 -25.18
C MET A 1 -30.24 16.81 -24.64
N PRO A 2 -29.58 15.73 -24.20
CA PRO A 2 -29.48 15.40 -22.76
C PRO A 2 -28.02 15.01 -22.42
N ALA A 3 -27.25 15.71 -21.59
CA ALA A 3 -27.40 16.00 -20.17
C ALA A 3 -27.70 14.74 -19.32
N TYR A 4 -26.71 14.31 -18.52
CA TYR A 4 -26.92 13.62 -17.24
C TYR A 4 -27.13 12.08 -17.20
N SER A 5 -26.37 11.29 -17.95
CA SER A 5 -26.41 9.80 -17.82
C SER A 5 -25.04 9.12 -17.83
N LYS A 6 -24.03 9.69 -18.50
CA LYS A 6 -22.69 9.10 -18.60
C LYS A 6 -21.80 9.43 -17.40
N GLU A 7 -21.94 10.62 -16.83
CA GLU A 7 -21.13 11.05 -15.67
C GLU A 7 -21.48 10.28 -14.40
N ARG A 8 -22.73 9.88 -14.16
CA ARG A 8 -23.05 9.01 -13.01
C ARG A 8 -22.48 7.60 -13.15
N LYS A 9 -22.41 7.06 -14.38
CA LYS A 9 -21.75 5.77 -14.64
C LYS A 9 -20.23 5.89 -14.52
N LEU A 10 -19.64 7.01 -14.96
CA LEU A 10 -18.21 7.30 -14.80
C LEU A 10 -17.84 7.57 -13.33
N VAL A 11 -18.72 8.19 -12.55
CA VAL A 11 -18.57 8.38 -11.10
C VAL A 11 -18.80 7.06 -10.37
N ALA A 12 -19.74 6.21 -10.79
CA ALA A 12 -19.89 4.86 -10.25
C ALA A 12 -18.69 3.97 -10.61
N ILE A 13 -18.16 4.06 -11.83
CA ILE A 13 -16.91 3.41 -12.25
C ILE A 13 -15.73 3.99 -11.45
N ALA A 14 -15.65 5.31 -11.24
CA ALA A 14 -14.60 5.92 -10.42
C ALA A 14 -14.72 5.51 -8.94
N VAL A 15 -15.93 5.35 -8.39
CA VAL A 15 -16.19 4.86 -7.02
C VAL A 15 -15.95 3.35 -6.89
N ILE A 16 -16.20 2.57 -7.95
CA ILE A 16 -15.85 1.14 -8.10
C ILE A 16 -14.37 0.95 -8.51
N LEU A 17 -13.63 2.01 -8.82
CA LEU A 17 -12.18 1.99 -9.08
C LEU A 17 -11.36 2.54 -7.90
N ILE A 18 -12.01 2.96 -6.81
CA ILE A 18 -11.42 3.04 -5.45
C ILE A 18 -11.21 1.61 -4.88
N VAL A 19 -11.36 0.59 -5.73
CA VAL A 19 -11.39 -0.82 -5.35
C VAL A 19 -10.00 -1.30 -4.98
N ASP A 20 -9.90 -1.52 -3.67
CA ASP A 20 -8.87 -2.22 -2.94
C ASP A 20 -7.43 -1.75 -3.19
N VAL A 21 -7.04 -0.72 -2.42
CA VAL A 21 -5.65 -0.27 -2.26
C VAL A 21 -4.69 -1.46 -2.06
N VAL A 22 -5.12 -2.52 -1.36
CA VAL A 22 -4.30 -3.71 -1.12
C VAL A 22 -4.02 -4.46 -2.43
N THR A 23 -5.01 -4.57 -3.32
CA THR A 23 -4.85 -5.24 -4.61
C THR A 23 -3.90 -4.45 -5.51
N TRP A 24 -4.05 -3.12 -5.59
CA TRP A 24 -3.13 -2.26 -6.34
C TRP A 24 -1.69 -2.35 -5.83
N VAL A 25 -1.47 -2.28 -4.51
CA VAL A 25 -0.12 -2.41 -3.93
C VAL A 25 0.50 -3.78 -4.25
N ARG A 26 -0.29 -4.85 -4.27
CA ARG A 26 0.19 -6.20 -4.63
C ARG A 26 0.64 -6.27 -6.09
N GLU A 27 -0.08 -5.62 -7.01
CA GLU A 27 0.27 -5.56 -8.43
C GLU A 27 1.58 -4.79 -8.65
N LYS A 28 1.76 -3.64 -7.99
CA LYS A 28 2.96 -2.80 -8.14
C LYS A 28 4.25 -3.50 -7.72
N LYS A 29 4.18 -4.34 -6.68
CA LYS A 29 5.30 -5.18 -6.26
C LYS A 29 5.76 -6.17 -7.34
N ILE A 30 4.87 -6.62 -8.23
CA ILE A 30 5.17 -7.62 -9.26
C ILE A 30 5.63 -6.96 -10.56
N GLU A 31 5.05 -5.81 -10.91
CA GLU A 31 5.27 -5.11 -12.17
C GLU A 31 6.66 -4.44 -12.24
N VAL A 32 7.20 -3.98 -11.10
CA VAL A 32 8.35 -3.08 -11.07
C VAL A 32 9.63 -3.81 -10.60
N PRO A 33 10.72 -3.80 -11.39
CA PRO A 33 11.90 -4.63 -11.14
C PRO A 33 12.86 -4.10 -10.07
N THR A 34 12.79 -2.81 -9.72
CA THR A 34 13.72 -2.18 -8.77
C THR A 34 13.00 -1.70 -7.53
N LEU A 35 13.65 -1.87 -6.37
CA LEU A 35 13.08 -1.56 -5.06
C LEU A 35 12.63 -0.10 -4.94
N GLU A 36 13.43 0.82 -5.43
CA GLU A 36 13.20 2.26 -5.32
C GLU A 36 11.96 2.69 -6.11
N ALA A 37 11.79 2.16 -7.33
CA ALA A 37 10.73 2.58 -8.23
C ALA A 37 9.34 2.18 -7.74
N TRP A 38 9.14 0.97 -7.21
CA TRP A 38 7.81 0.59 -6.70
C TRP A 38 7.48 1.27 -5.38
N VAL A 39 8.48 1.54 -4.54
CA VAL A 39 8.28 2.32 -3.30
C VAL A 39 7.89 3.75 -3.65
N GLU A 40 8.51 4.35 -4.66
CA GLU A 40 8.15 5.69 -5.16
C GLU A 40 6.71 5.73 -5.71
N GLU A 41 6.27 4.70 -6.42
CA GLU A 41 4.89 4.63 -6.93
C GLU A 41 3.83 4.53 -5.83
N ILE A 42 4.17 3.98 -4.67
CA ILE A 42 3.23 3.82 -3.54
C ILE A 42 3.38 4.88 -2.45
N ALA A 43 4.48 5.64 -2.46
CA ALA A 43 4.74 6.66 -1.46
C ALA A 43 3.73 7.81 -1.57
N ASP A 44 3.38 8.40 -0.43
CA ASP A 44 2.55 9.58 -0.42
C ASP A 44 3.30 10.75 -1.09
N PRO A 45 2.74 11.40 -2.12
CA PRO A 45 3.37 12.54 -2.78
C PRO A 45 3.76 13.67 -1.82
N MET A 46 3.04 13.82 -0.70
CA MET A 46 3.34 14.82 0.32
C MET A 46 4.63 14.55 1.10
N MET A 47 5.17 13.34 1.03
CA MET A 47 6.48 13.03 1.63
C MET A 47 7.63 13.61 0.79
N GLU A 48 7.41 13.98 -0.47
CA GLU A 48 8.43 14.61 -1.33
C GLU A 48 9.76 13.82 -1.37
N GLY A 49 9.69 12.48 -1.33
CA GLY A 49 10.88 11.61 -1.28
C GLY A 49 11.60 11.57 0.07
N ASN A 50 11.08 12.24 1.11
CA ASN A 50 11.64 12.27 2.46
C ASN A 50 11.25 11.02 3.26
N TYR A 51 11.70 9.86 2.80
CA TYR A 51 11.54 8.59 3.49
C TYR A 51 12.71 7.67 3.16
N ASN A 52 12.99 6.72 4.06
CA ASN A 52 13.93 5.66 3.78
C ASN A 52 13.24 4.55 2.95
N VAL A 53 13.76 4.26 1.76
CA VAL A 53 13.19 3.28 0.83
C VAL A 53 13.07 1.89 1.46
N VAL A 54 14.07 1.46 2.23
CA VAL A 54 14.09 0.15 2.90
C VAL A 54 13.02 0.10 4.00
N GLN A 55 12.90 1.17 4.79
CA GLN A 55 11.85 1.24 5.83
C GLN A 55 10.44 1.27 5.23
N MET A 56 10.25 2.00 4.13
CA MET A 56 8.95 2.04 3.42
C MET A 56 8.57 0.69 2.81
N GLN A 57 9.55 -0.04 2.27
CA GLN A 57 9.33 -1.42 1.86
C GLN A 57 8.87 -2.27 3.03
N THR A 58 9.59 -2.24 4.16
CA THR A 58 9.28 -3.05 5.34
C THR A 58 7.88 -2.72 5.87
N LEU A 59 7.53 -1.44 5.98
CA LEU A 59 6.20 -0.97 6.35
C LEU A 59 5.12 -1.54 5.43
N THR A 60 5.35 -1.48 4.12
CA THR A 60 4.38 -1.97 3.14
C THR A 60 4.21 -3.49 3.23
N LEU A 61 5.30 -4.24 3.40
CA LEU A 61 5.24 -5.70 3.55
C LEU A 61 4.50 -6.12 4.83
N VAL A 62 4.70 -5.41 5.94
CA VAL A 62 3.98 -5.66 7.19
C VAL A 62 2.50 -5.29 7.03
N ALA A 63 2.19 -4.14 6.43
CA ALA A 63 0.81 -3.72 6.17
C ALA A 63 0.05 -4.75 5.33
N LEU A 64 0.66 -5.29 4.27
CA LEU A 64 0.08 -6.35 3.43
C LEU A 64 -0.20 -7.65 4.20
N GLN A 65 0.61 -7.97 5.22
CA GLN A 65 0.37 -9.13 6.08
C GLN A 65 -0.79 -8.89 7.06
N CYS A 66 -0.91 -7.67 7.60
CA CYS A 66 -1.98 -7.29 8.53
C CYS A 66 -3.37 -7.34 7.89
N VAL A 67 -3.46 -7.09 6.59
CA VAL A 67 -4.73 -7.04 5.84
C VAL A 67 -5.05 -8.31 5.05
N LYS A 68 -4.40 -9.44 5.37
CA LYS A 68 -4.75 -10.73 4.76
C LYS A 68 -6.20 -11.12 5.08
N ASP A 69 -6.89 -11.70 4.11
CA ASP A 69 -8.26 -12.20 4.28
C ASP A 69 -8.32 -13.30 5.34
N ASP A 70 -7.35 -14.21 5.32
CA ASP A 70 -7.16 -15.22 6.36
C ASP A 70 -6.68 -14.55 7.66
N LYS A 71 -7.57 -14.56 8.67
CA LYS A 71 -7.32 -13.98 9.99
C LYS A 71 -6.15 -14.66 10.72
N ASP A 72 -5.96 -15.96 10.50
CA ASP A 72 -4.95 -16.76 11.20
C ASP A 72 -3.58 -16.62 10.54
N ALA A 73 -3.53 -16.09 9.31
CA ALA A 73 -2.30 -15.73 8.61
C ALA A 73 -1.80 -14.30 8.91
N ARG A 74 -2.56 -13.50 9.70
CA ARG A 74 -2.16 -12.15 10.11
C ARG A 74 -1.14 -12.23 11.25
N PRO A 75 -0.12 -11.36 11.27
CA PRO A 75 0.85 -11.32 12.35
C PRO A 75 0.20 -10.84 13.64
N THR A 76 0.75 -11.29 14.78
CA THR A 76 0.43 -10.71 16.08
C THR A 76 0.99 -9.31 16.19
N MET A 77 0.39 -8.46 17.03
CA MET A 77 0.89 -7.10 17.25
C MET A 77 2.33 -7.08 17.78
N SER A 78 2.75 -8.08 18.56
CA SER A 78 4.13 -8.21 19.02
C SER A 78 5.10 -8.42 17.85
N GLN A 79 4.76 -9.30 16.91
CA GLN A 79 5.56 -9.52 15.69
C GLN A 79 5.59 -8.27 14.81
N VAL A 80 4.47 -7.55 14.68
CA VAL A 80 4.41 -6.29 13.93
C VAL A 80 5.41 -5.29 14.52
N VAL A 81 5.39 -5.09 15.84
CA VAL A 81 6.28 -4.15 16.53
C VAL A 81 7.75 -4.57 16.38
N GLU A 82 8.05 -5.86 16.56
CA GLU A 82 9.40 -6.40 16.39
C GLU A 82 9.97 -6.11 14.99
N ILE A 83 9.17 -6.36 13.93
CA ILE A 83 9.58 -6.09 12.55
C ILE A 83 9.79 -4.60 12.31
N LEU A 84 8.92 -3.74 12.85
CA LEU A 84 9.01 -2.29 12.67
C LEU A 84 10.13 -1.63 13.47
N GLN A 85 10.60 -2.27 14.54
CA GLN A 85 11.70 -1.78 15.39
C GLN A 85 13.07 -2.30 14.97
N GLY A 86 13.13 -3.29 14.08
CA GLY A 86 14.33 -4.09 13.76
C GLY A 86 15.53 -3.37 13.13
N ASP A 87 15.56 -2.03 13.05
CA ASP A 87 16.71 -1.23 12.57
C ASP A 87 16.88 0.10 13.33
N HIS A 88 16.55 0.16 14.61
CA HIS A 88 16.98 1.28 15.46
C HIS A 88 17.37 0.74 16.83
N ASP A 89 18.66 0.89 17.14
CA ASP A 89 19.27 0.64 18.45
C ASP A 89 18.27 0.83 19.61
N ILE A 90 17.90 -0.28 20.23
CA ILE A 90 17.41 -0.27 21.61
C ILE A 90 18.66 -0.17 22.49
N PRO A 91 18.86 0.88 23.31
CA PRO A 91 19.89 0.84 24.33
C PRO A 91 19.64 -0.28 25.35
#